data_AF-A0A2L2XCL7-F1
#
_entry.id   AF-A0A2L2XCL7-F1
#
_cell.length_a   1.000
_cell.length_b   1.000
_cell.length_c   1.000
_cell.angle_alpha   90.00
_cell.angle_beta   90.00
_cell.angle_gamma   90.00
#
_symmetry.space_group_name_H-M   'P 1'
#
loop_
_entity.id
_entity.type
_entity.pdbx_description
1 polymer ?
#
loop_
_entity_poly.entity_id
_entity_poly.type
_entity_poly.pdbx_seq_one_letter_code
_entity_poly.pdbx_strand_id
1 'polypeptide(L)'
;MSKLKLNVITMAMVLALVAAIGFVTPALAAPIGPDQARVAKFWIGKKYYEVDGQRREIDVAPYIKDGRTMMPVRYLAYSLGIPDVDIKWNDTAKQVEIKRATEKIGMTIGVKSFSMNGYPHINDFDVPPELKSGRTMLPYRVIAQAMGALVFWVPEEQAVIVETFRDVPDVIKQTIKKVTVYKDNSYADVEGLDGSKKRINTDSPVLITDPRDGGFTLNALEWLTIWGVPDEAILFDPVRGGLMVRATTGDYPKMASGYVYLYAGEKTCWNNFYMNSVDKKGMVSGANYIKDNNMYSDNPIQFATSFIFAKTYSWKDIGNYDTSTGWLEN
;
A
#
# COMPACT_ATOMS: atom_id res chain seq x y z
N MET A 1 -6.97 12.73 22.68
CA MET A 1 -8.41 12.59 23.02
C MET A 1 -9.25 13.43 22.07
N SER A 2 -9.56 12.90 20.88
CA SER A 2 -10.73 13.30 20.09
C SER A 2 -11.65 12.09 20.06
N LYS A 3 -12.86 12.25 20.58
CA LYS A 3 -13.86 11.18 20.70
C LYS A 3 -14.45 10.94 19.31
N LEU A 4 -14.12 9.81 18.67
CA LEU A 4 -14.83 9.35 17.47
C LEU A 4 -16.18 8.79 17.92
N LYS A 5 -17.24 9.55 17.67
CA LYS A 5 -18.62 9.10 17.88
C LYS A 5 -19.00 8.14 16.76
N LEU A 6 -19.38 6.94 17.15
CA LEU A 6 -19.89 5.86 16.31
C LEU A 6 -21.24 6.26 15.72
N ASN A 7 -21.34 6.38 14.39
CA ASN A 7 -22.61 6.36 13.68
C ASN A 7 -22.60 5.19 12.69
N VAL A 8 -23.53 4.29 12.91
CA VAL A 8 -23.78 3.06 12.15
C VAL A 8 -24.48 3.43 10.84
N ILE A 9 -23.81 3.30 9.67
CA ILE A 9 -24.48 3.16 8.36
C ILE A 9 -23.68 2.17 7.48
N THR A 10 -24.18 0.94 7.45
CA THR A 10 -24.38 0.04 6.29
C THR A 10 -23.22 -0.34 5.35
N MET A 11 -22.73 -1.54 5.63
CA MET A 11 -22.25 -2.60 4.73
C MET A 11 -22.79 -2.55 3.27
N ALA A 12 -21.89 -2.55 2.28
CA ALA A 12 -22.19 -2.90 0.89
C ALA A 12 -21.13 -3.87 0.35
N MET A 13 -21.36 -5.17 0.54
CA MET A 13 -20.92 -6.18 -0.44
C MET A 13 -22.17 -6.67 -1.16
N VAL A 14 -22.18 -6.53 -2.48
CA VAL A 14 -23.18 -7.20 -3.32
C VAL A 14 -22.77 -8.66 -3.45
N LEU A 15 -23.41 -9.52 -2.67
CA LEU A 15 -23.68 -10.92 -3.04
C LEU A 15 -24.88 -11.42 -2.22
N ALA A 16 -25.98 -11.68 -2.93
CA ALA A 16 -27.26 -12.12 -2.38
C ALA A 16 -27.24 -13.61 -2.03
N LEU A 17 -27.63 -13.99 -0.80
CA LEU A 17 -28.84 -14.77 -0.48
C LEU A 17 -28.90 -15.04 1.05
N VAL A 18 -30.09 -14.91 1.63
CA VAL A 18 -30.38 -14.94 3.08
C VAL A 18 -30.50 -16.37 3.63
N ALA A 19 -29.90 -16.65 4.79
CA ALA A 19 -30.47 -17.52 5.83
C ALA A 19 -29.85 -17.21 7.21
N ALA A 20 -30.72 -17.10 8.21
CA ALA A 20 -30.47 -16.57 9.55
C ALA A 20 -29.82 -17.57 10.53
N ILE A 21 -29.07 -17.05 11.52
CA ILE A 21 -29.22 -17.21 12.99
C ILE A 21 -27.94 -16.69 13.65
N GLY A 22 -28.10 -15.92 14.73
CA GLY A 22 -27.09 -15.03 15.28
C GLY A 22 -25.89 -15.69 15.96
N PHE A 23 -24.75 -15.04 15.80
CA PHE A 23 -23.69 -14.90 16.81
C PHE A 23 -23.19 -13.46 16.75
N VAL A 24 -23.11 -12.81 17.91
CA VAL A 24 -22.53 -11.49 18.07
C VAL A 24 -21.00 -11.64 17.92
N THR A 25 -20.42 -11.12 16.85
CA THR A 25 -18.96 -10.96 16.74
C THR A 25 -18.54 -9.60 17.29
N PRO A 26 -17.39 -9.51 17.99
CA PRO A 26 -16.94 -8.28 18.63
C PRO A 26 -16.57 -7.23 17.58
N ALA A 27 -16.62 -5.97 18.00
CA ALA A 27 -16.31 -4.79 17.21
C ALA A 27 -15.04 -4.97 16.38
N LEU A 28 -15.23 -5.07 15.05
CA LEU A 28 -14.15 -4.79 14.11
C LEU A 28 -13.72 -3.35 14.38
N ALA A 29 -12.42 -3.13 14.62
CA ALA A 29 -11.81 -1.85 14.32
C ALA A 29 -12.36 -1.42 12.95
N ALA A 30 -13.02 -0.27 12.90
CA ALA A 30 -13.55 0.22 11.65
C ALA A 30 -12.38 0.18 10.64
N PRO A 31 -12.56 -0.36 9.42
CA PRO A 31 -11.56 -0.11 8.39
C PRO A 31 -11.29 1.38 8.39
N ILE A 32 -10.04 1.80 8.21
CA ILE A 32 -9.74 3.18 7.85
C ILE A 32 -10.67 3.47 6.65
N GLY A 33 -11.70 4.30 6.87
CA GLY A 33 -13.07 4.03 6.42
C GLY A 33 -13.32 3.94 4.91
N PRO A 34 -14.51 3.46 4.49
CA PRO A 34 -15.00 3.61 3.10
C PRO A 34 -14.97 5.08 2.62
N ASP A 35 -14.94 6.04 3.55
CA ASP A 35 -14.81 7.46 3.25
C ASP A 35 -13.38 7.86 2.81
N GLN A 36 -12.33 7.23 3.34
CA GLN A 36 -10.92 7.51 2.98
C GLN A 36 -10.41 6.66 1.82
N ALA A 37 -10.97 5.46 1.63
CA ALA A 37 -10.59 4.57 0.55
C ALA A 37 -11.52 4.72 -0.66
N ARG A 38 -10.93 4.77 -1.86
CA ARG A 38 -11.62 4.49 -3.13
C ARG A 38 -11.36 3.05 -3.51
N VAL A 39 -12.40 2.31 -3.85
CA VAL A 39 -12.30 0.90 -4.26
C VAL A 39 -12.80 0.71 -5.67
N ALA A 40 -12.01 0.07 -6.52
CA ALA A 40 -12.41 -0.31 -7.87
C ALA A 40 -12.27 -1.81 -8.10
N LYS A 41 -13.16 -2.38 -8.90
CA LYS A 41 -13.14 -3.80 -9.26
C LYS A 41 -13.29 -3.98 -10.77
N PHE A 42 -12.39 -4.74 -11.35
CA PHE A 42 -12.34 -5.02 -12.79
C PHE A 42 -12.37 -6.52 -13.02
N TRP A 43 -13.25 -6.99 -13.91
CA TRP A 43 -13.33 -8.40 -14.29
C TRP A 43 -12.65 -8.62 -15.64
N ILE A 44 -11.86 -9.69 -15.73
CA ILE A 44 -11.23 -10.11 -16.98
C ILE A 44 -12.31 -10.45 -18.02
N GLY A 45 -12.16 -9.91 -19.23
CA GLY A 45 -13.07 -10.15 -20.36
C GLY A 45 -14.42 -9.43 -20.28
N LYS A 46 -14.67 -8.61 -19.26
CA LYS A 46 -15.93 -7.85 -19.13
C LYS A 46 -15.78 -6.41 -19.59
N LYS A 47 -16.85 -5.89 -20.21
CA LYS A 47 -16.99 -4.48 -20.64
C LYS A 47 -17.67 -3.59 -19.61
N TYR A 48 -17.50 -3.93 -18.34
CA TYR A 48 -17.87 -3.07 -17.22
C TYR A 48 -16.85 -3.25 -16.08
N TYR A 49 -16.85 -2.28 -15.16
CA TYR A 49 -16.10 -2.29 -13.92
C TYR A 49 -16.89 -1.55 -12.84
N GLU A 50 -16.45 -1.62 -11.60
CA GLU A 50 -17.07 -0.89 -10.50
C GLU A 50 -16.08 0.08 -9.87
N VAL A 51 -16.57 1.23 -9.41
CA VAL A 51 -15.86 2.17 -8.53
C VAL A 51 -16.81 2.54 -7.41
N ASP A 52 -16.40 2.33 -6.17
CA ASP A 52 -17.22 2.52 -4.96
C ASP A 52 -18.59 1.82 -5.08
N GLY A 53 -18.57 0.59 -5.61
CA GLY A 53 -19.77 -0.24 -5.85
C GLY A 53 -20.65 0.22 -7.03
N GLN A 54 -20.34 1.35 -7.67
CA GLN A 54 -21.10 1.84 -8.82
C GLN A 54 -20.54 1.25 -10.11
N ARG A 55 -21.39 0.52 -10.85
CA ARG A 55 -21.03 -0.03 -12.15
C ARG A 55 -20.84 1.08 -13.19
N ARG A 56 -19.78 0.94 -13.96
CA ARG A 56 -19.37 1.81 -15.08
C ARG A 56 -18.99 0.97 -16.28
N GLU A 57 -19.06 1.55 -17.46
CA GLU A 57 -18.70 0.86 -18.71
C GLU A 57 -17.21 1.01 -19.02
N ILE A 58 -16.64 -0.03 -19.65
CA ILE A 58 -15.29 -0.01 -20.21
C ILE A 58 -15.35 -0.45 -21.68
N ASP A 59 -14.79 0.36 -22.58
CA ASP A 59 -14.92 0.13 -24.02
C ASP A 59 -14.07 -1.05 -24.53
N VAL A 60 -12.91 -1.28 -23.90
CA VAL A 60 -12.02 -2.42 -24.14
C VAL A 60 -11.84 -3.19 -22.83
N ALA A 61 -12.28 -4.46 -22.85
CA ALA A 61 -12.21 -5.32 -21.67
C ALA A 61 -10.75 -5.60 -21.22
N PRO A 62 -10.49 -5.67 -19.90
CA PRO A 62 -9.21 -6.16 -19.40
C PRO A 62 -8.97 -7.62 -19.86
N TYR A 63 -7.71 -8.00 -20.06
CA TYR A 63 -7.33 -9.36 -20.46
C TYR A 63 -6.01 -9.78 -19.82
N ILE A 64 -5.73 -11.08 -19.83
CA ILE A 64 -4.44 -11.62 -19.40
C ILE A 64 -3.54 -11.79 -20.63
N LYS A 65 -2.29 -11.33 -20.52
CA LYS A 65 -1.21 -11.56 -21.48
C LYS A 65 0.07 -11.86 -20.70
N ASP A 66 0.72 -12.97 -21.01
CA ASP A 66 1.97 -13.42 -20.36
C ASP A 66 1.91 -13.37 -18.82
N GLY A 67 0.78 -13.80 -18.24
CA GLY A 67 0.57 -13.80 -16.80
C GLY A 67 0.41 -12.40 -16.17
N ARG A 68 0.12 -11.37 -16.96
CA ARG A 68 -0.18 -10.01 -16.49
C ARG A 68 -1.56 -9.55 -16.95
N THR A 69 -2.26 -8.84 -16.06
CA THR A 69 -3.51 -8.17 -16.40
C THR A 69 -3.22 -6.90 -17.19
N MET A 70 -3.66 -6.88 -18.43
CA MET A 70 -3.63 -5.75 -19.33
C MET A 70 -4.97 -5.00 -19.26
N MET A 71 -4.93 -3.69 -19.03
CA MET A 71 -6.11 -2.85 -18.89
C MET A 71 -5.91 -1.50 -19.58
N PRO A 72 -6.96 -0.84 -20.11
CA PRO A 72 -6.79 0.45 -20.74
C PRO A 72 -6.46 1.51 -19.69
N VAL A 73 -5.39 2.27 -19.94
CA VAL A 73 -4.82 3.27 -19.02
C VAL A 73 -5.84 4.25 -18.45
N ARG A 74 -6.84 4.65 -19.25
CA ARG A 74 -7.88 5.59 -18.83
C ARG A 74 -8.70 5.08 -17.64
N TYR A 75 -9.06 3.80 -17.66
CA TYR A 75 -9.91 3.23 -16.61
C TYR A 75 -9.10 2.89 -15.36
N LEU A 76 -7.82 2.53 -15.51
CA LEU A 76 -6.86 2.54 -14.40
C LEU A 76 -6.80 3.94 -13.78
N ALA A 77 -6.65 5.00 -14.57
CA ALA A 77 -6.60 6.36 -14.06
C ALA A 77 -7.88 6.73 -13.29
N TYR A 78 -9.07 6.42 -13.82
CA TYR A 78 -10.34 6.62 -13.12
C TYR A 78 -10.46 5.83 -11.82
N SER A 79 -9.93 4.60 -11.78
CA SER A 79 -9.89 3.79 -10.55
C SER A 79 -9.05 4.44 -9.46
N LEU A 80 -8.09 5.28 -9.84
CA LEU A 80 -7.21 6.03 -8.94
C LEU A 80 -7.71 7.46 -8.65
N GLY A 81 -8.90 7.82 -9.14
CA GLY A 81 -9.46 9.17 -8.99
C GLY A 81 -8.83 10.23 -9.91
N ILE A 82 -8.05 9.82 -10.91
CA ILE A 82 -7.41 10.73 -11.86
C ILE A 82 -8.42 11.16 -12.94
N PRO A 83 -8.67 12.46 -13.14
CA PRO A 83 -9.57 12.96 -14.18
C PRO A 83 -8.92 12.96 -15.57
N ASP A 84 -9.72 13.09 -16.63
CA ASP A 84 -9.25 13.08 -18.02
C ASP A 84 -8.20 14.15 -18.34
N VAL A 85 -8.30 15.32 -17.72
CA VAL A 85 -7.35 16.42 -17.91
C VAL A 85 -5.91 16.05 -17.52
N ASP A 86 -5.77 15.07 -16.62
CA ASP A 86 -4.50 14.55 -16.13
C ASP A 86 -4.05 13.28 -16.87
N ILE A 87 -4.71 12.92 -17.98
CA ILE A 87 -4.35 11.81 -18.86
C ILE A 87 -3.97 12.37 -20.23
N LYS A 88 -2.68 12.33 -20.56
CA LYS A 88 -2.15 12.92 -21.80
C LYS A 88 -1.63 11.85 -22.73
N TRP A 89 -1.96 11.98 -24.01
CA TRP A 89 -1.41 11.17 -25.09
C TRP A 89 -0.56 12.03 -26.01
N ASN A 90 0.68 11.61 -26.24
CA ASN A 90 1.55 12.17 -27.26
C ASN A 90 1.61 11.17 -28.43
N ASP A 91 0.99 11.51 -29.55
CA ASP A 91 0.91 10.61 -30.69
C ASP A 91 2.23 10.41 -31.40
N THR A 92 3.06 11.46 -31.50
CA THR A 92 4.38 11.38 -32.14
C THR A 92 5.32 10.47 -31.36
N ALA A 93 5.36 10.61 -30.03
CA ALA A 93 6.20 9.79 -29.16
C ALA A 93 5.56 8.42 -28.84
N LYS A 94 4.30 8.19 -29.22
CA LYS A 94 3.47 7.06 -28.78
C LYS A 94 3.55 6.85 -27.27
N GLN A 95 3.38 7.95 -26.54
CA GLN A 95 3.57 8.00 -25.09
C GLN A 95 2.28 8.43 -24.40
N VAL A 96 1.91 7.71 -23.34
CA VAL A 96 0.87 8.13 -22.41
C VAL A 96 1.52 8.64 -21.12
N GLU A 97 0.94 9.68 -20.56
CA GLU A 97 1.34 10.28 -19.30
C GLU A 97 0.09 10.43 -18.42
N ILE A 98 0.18 9.97 -17.18
CA ILE A 98 -0.88 10.18 -16.18
C ILE A 98 -0.29 10.91 -14.97
N LYS A 99 -1.07 11.82 -14.39
CA LYS A 99 -0.72 12.56 -13.19
C LYS A 99 -1.73 12.31 -12.07
N ARG A 100 -1.25 12.13 -10.85
CA ARG A 100 -2.07 12.03 -9.64
C ARG A 100 -1.37 12.80 -8.54
N ALA A 101 -2.04 13.78 -7.93
CA ALA A 101 -1.41 14.66 -6.94
C ALA A 101 -0.05 15.19 -7.43
N THR A 102 1.05 14.80 -6.78
CA THR A 102 2.42 15.17 -7.15
C THR A 102 3.09 14.16 -8.06
N GLU A 103 2.54 12.97 -8.20
CA GLU A 103 3.08 11.86 -8.99
C GLU A 103 2.70 11.98 -10.45
N LYS A 104 3.66 11.64 -11.31
CA LYS A 104 3.55 11.69 -12.75
C LYS A 104 4.26 10.49 -13.34
N ILE A 105 3.54 9.65 -14.07
CA ILE A 105 4.12 8.47 -14.73
C ILE A 105 3.94 8.54 -16.24
N GLY A 106 5.03 8.34 -16.97
CA GLY A 106 5.09 8.33 -18.44
C GLY A 106 5.42 6.94 -18.96
N MET A 107 4.67 6.44 -19.93
CA MET A 107 4.80 5.09 -20.48
C MET A 107 4.74 5.14 -22.00
N THR A 108 5.64 4.42 -22.66
CA THR A 108 5.73 4.40 -24.13
C THR A 108 5.30 3.05 -24.67
N ILE A 109 4.50 3.05 -25.73
CA ILE A 109 4.05 1.82 -26.40
C ILE A 109 5.24 0.98 -26.86
N GLY A 110 5.21 -0.33 -26.57
CA GLY A 110 6.24 -1.29 -26.97
C GLY A 110 7.50 -1.27 -26.10
N VAL A 111 7.61 -0.38 -25.12
CA VAL A 111 8.80 -0.23 -24.27
C VAL A 111 8.54 -0.83 -22.89
N LYS A 112 9.45 -1.67 -22.40
CA LYS A 112 9.37 -2.29 -21.06
C LYS A 112 9.80 -1.36 -19.91
N SER A 113 9.84 -0.06 -20.17
CA SER A 113 10.31 0.97 -19.26
C SER A 113 9.25 2.06 -19.14
N PHE A 114 9.24 2.74 -18.01
CA PHE A 114 8.41 3.91 -17.78
C PHE A 114 9.24 5.01 -17.09
N SER A 115 8.71 6.20 -16.96
CA SER A 115 9.31 7.26 -16.14
C SER A 115 8.38 7.60 -14.99
N MET A 116 8.92 7.79 -13.78
CA MET A 116 8.19 8.33 -12.64
C MET A 116 8.83 9.66 -12.25
N ASN A 117 8.05 10.73 -12.21
CA ASN A 117 8.50 12.07 -11.82
C ASN A 117 9.80 12.51 -12.55
N GLY A 118 9.92 12.13 -13.82
CA GLY A 118 11.08 12.43 -14.67
C GLY A 118 12.23 11.43 -14.58
N TYR A 119 12.21 10.49 -13.63
CA TYR A 119 13.22 9.47 -13.48
C TYR A 119 12.87 8.19 -14.26
N PRO A 120 13.79 7.65 -15.08
CA PRO A 120 13.53 6.45 -15.86
C PRO A 120 13.63 5.18 -15.00
N HIS A 121 12.64 4.31 -15.17
CA HIS A 121 12.53 2.96 -14.62
C HIS A 121 12.70 1.95 -15.76
N ILE A 122 13.82 1.23 -15.77
CA ILE A 122 14.28 0.46 -16.93
C ILE A 122 13.99 -1.02 -16.75
N ASN A 123 13.26 -1.61 -17.70
CA ASN A 123 12.87 -3.03 -17.72
C ASN A 123 11.99 -3.49 -16.54
N ASP A 124 11.29 -2.56 -15.89
CA ASP A 124 10.39 -2.86 -14.77
C ASP A 124 9.03 -3.43 -15.24
N PHE A 125 8.74 -3.40 -16.54
CA PHE A 125 7.57 -4.10 -17.11
C PHE A 125 7.92 -5.49 -17.64
N ASP A 126 7.22 -6.49 -17.11
CA ASP A 126 7.26 -7.85 -17.68
C ASP A 126 6.70 -7.86 -19.11
N VAL A 127 5.61 -7.11 -19.33
CA VAL A 127 4.89 -6.97 -20.60
C VAL A 127 4.80 -5.48 -20.95
N PRO A 128 5.27 -5.03 -22.12
CA PRO A 128 5.23 -3.62 -22.48
C PRO A 128 3.80 -3.13 -22.73
N PRO A 129 3.52 -1.82 -22.58
CA PRO A 129 2.27 -1.23 -23.02
C PRO A 129 2.04 -1.48 -24.51
N GLU A 130 0.79 -1.69 -24.91
CA GLU A 130 0.43 -1.94 -26.32
C GLU A 130 -0.83 -1.19 -26.74
N LEU A 131 -0.97 -0.98 -28.05
CA LEU A 131 -2.21 -0.47 -28.63
C LEU A 131 -3.12 -1.63 -28.98
N LYS A 132 -4.34 -1.62 -28.44
CA LYS A 132 -5.39 -2.59 -28.77
C LYS A 132 -6.71 -1.86 -28.92
N SER A 133 -7.34 -2.03 -30.08
CA SER A 133 -8.65 -1.40 -30.39
C SER A 133 -8.68 0.11 -30.13
N GLY A 134 -7.59 0.82 -30.48
CA GLY A 134 -7.49 2.27 -30.28
C GLY A 134 -7.31 2.70 -28.81
N ARG A 135 -6.90 1.79 -27.93
CA ARG A 135 -6.59 2.07 -26.52
C ARG A 135 -5.19 1.61 -26.15
N THR A 136 -4.55 2.36 -25.26
CA THR A 136 -3.29 1.97 -24.63
C THR A 136 -3.56 1.01 -23.49
N MET A 137 -3.17 -0.24 -23.66
CA MET A 137 -3.26 -1.32 -22.68
C MET A 137 -1.92 -1.45 -21.95
N LEU A 138 -1.94 -1.58 -20.63
CA LEU A 138 -0.71 -1.67 -19.82
C LEU A 138 -0.80 -2.73 -18.73
N PRO A 139 0.34 -3.27 -18.25
CA PRO A 139 0.38 -4.15 -17.09
C PRO A 139 -0.09 -3.38 -15.86
N TYR A 140 -1.30 -3.70 -15.42
CA TYR A 140 -2.08 -2.86 -14.52
C TYR A 140 -1.44 -2.67 -13.13
N ARG A 141 -0.98 -3.77 -12.52
CA ARG A 141 -0.53 -3.81 -11.12
C ARG A 141 0.64 -2.86 -10.86
N VAL A 142 1.66 -2.92 -11.71
CA VAL A 142 2.89 -2.11 -11.59
C VAL A 142 2.54 -0.63 -11.57
N ILE A 143 1.63 -0.21 -12.44
CA ILE A 143 1.24 1.20 -12.56
C ILE A 143 0.34 1.64 -11.41
N ALA A 144 -0.61 0.81 -11.00
CA ALA A 144 -1.44 1.11 -9.84
C ALA A 144 -0.60 1.25 -8.55
N GLN A 145 0.33 0.33 -8.30
CA GLN A 145 1.23 0.39 -7.14
C GLN A 145 2.25 1.53 -7.24
N ALA A 146 2.81 1.81 -8.42
CA ALA A 146 3.66 2.97 -8.64
C ALA A 146 2.96 4.30 -8.27
N MET A 147 1.64 4.33 -8.45
CA MET A 147 0.75 5.48 -8.21
C MET A 147 0.02 5.42 -6.87
N GLY A 148 0.37 4.52 -5.95
CA GLY A 148 -0.18 4.47 -4.59
C GLY A 148 -1.49 3.72 -4.48
N ALA A 149 -1.50 2.42 -4.79
CA ALA A 149 -2.68 1.59 -4.63
C ALA A 149 -2.34 0.16 -4.20
N LEU A 150 -3.16 -0.39 -3.30
CA LEU A 150 -3.23 -1.81 -3.02
C LEU A 150 -3.93 -2.52 -4.18
N VAL A 151 -3.40 -3.68 -4.58
CA VAL A 151 -3.92 -4.44 -5.73
C VAL A 151 -4.06 -5.90 -5.36
N PHE A 152 -5.28 -6.41 -5.42
CA PHE A 152 -5.61 -7.79 -5.07
C PHE A 152 -6.15 -8.54 -6.28
N TRP A 153 -5.77 -9.80 -6.42
CA TRP A 153 -6.33 -10.72 -7.40
C TRP A 153 -7.37 -11.61 -6.73
N VAL A 154 -8.55 -11.70 -7.31
CA VAL A 154 -9.64 -12.58 -6.85
C VAL A 154 -9.82 -13.68 -7.90
N PRO A 155 -9.17 -14.85 -7.72
CA PRO A 155 -9.14 -15.90 -8.73
C PRO A 155 -10.52 -16.47 -9.05
N GLU A 156 -11.40 -16.59 -8.06
CA GLU A 156 -12.74 -17.16 -8.18
C GLU A 156 -13.63 -16.32 -9.11
N GLU A 157 -13.38 -15.01 -9.15
CA GLU A 157 -14.12 -14.07 -9.98
C GLU A 157 -13.36 -13.66 -11.25
N GLN A 158 -12.10 -14.08 -11.39
CA GLN A 158 -11.17 -13.55 -12.38
C GLN A 158 -11.18 -12.01 -12.36
N ALA A 159 -11.00 -11.44 -11.17
CA ALA A 159 -11.13 -10.01 -10.95
C ALA A 159 -9.89 -9.40 -10.28
N VAL A 160 -9.61 -8.15 -10.63
CA VAL A 160 -8.64 -7.30 -9.94
C VAL A 160 -9.41 -6.32 -9.07
N ILE A 161 -9.09 -6.27 -7.78
CA ILE A 161 -9.56 -5.23 -6.87
C ILE A 161 -8.41 -4.26 -6.62
N VAL A 162 -8.75 -2.97 -6.66
CA VAL A 162 -7.83 -1.88 -6.39
C VAL A 162 -8.39 -1.00 -5.32
N GLU A 163 -7.55 -0.70 -4.36
CA GLU A 163 -7.88 0.10 -3.21
C GLU A 163 -6.81 1.16 -3.03
N THR A 164 -7.24 2.41 -2.89
CA THR A 164 -6.35 3.55 -2.91
C THR A 164 -6.95 4.70 -2.13
N PHE A 165 -6.13 5.70 -1.78
CA PHE A 165 -6.62 6.88 -1.10
C PHE A 165 -7.63 7.59 -1.99
N ARG A 166 -8.79 7.95 -1.43
CA ARG A 166 -9.77 8.80 -2.12
C ARG A 166 -9.14 10.16 -2.41
N ASP A 167 -8.53 10.74 -1.39
CA ASP A 167 -7.70 11.94 -1.45
C ASP A 167 -6.27 11.56 -1.04
N VAL A 168 -5.30 11.79 -1.92
CA VAL A 168 -3.90 11.40 -1.64
C VAL A 168 -3.34 12.27 -0.52
N PRO A 169 -2.87 11.69 0.59
CA PRO A 169 -2.33 12.43 1.72
C PRO A 169 -0.97 13.07 1.38
N ASP A 170 -0.66 14.14 2.12
CA ASP A 170 0.63 14.81 2.03
C ASP A 170 1.79 13.88 2.41
N VAL A 171 2.98 14.24 1.94
CA VAL A 171 4.20 13.49 2.25
C VAL A 171 4.57 13.64 3.72
N ILE A 172 4.82 12.50 4.37
CA ILE A 172 5.17 12.44 5.80
C ILE A 172 6.59 12.94 6.05
N LYS A 173 6.78 13.73 7.11
CA LYS A 173 8.10 14.13 7.63
C LYS A 173 8.41 13.36 8.91
N GLN A 174 9.64 12.90 9.05
CA GLN A 174 10.10 12.26 10.27
C GLN A 174 10.17 13.27 11.43
N THR A 175 9.60 12.88 12.57
CA THR A 175 9.71 13.61 13.84
C THR A 175 10.24 12.73 14.97
N ILE A 176 10.12 11.40 14.83
CA ILE A 176 10.52 10.42 15.83
C ILE A 176 11.93 9.89 15.52
N LYS A 177 12.76 9.86 16.56
CA LYS A 177 14.14 9.37 16.52
C LYS A 177 14.24 7.90 16.88
N LYS A 178 13.56 7.47 17.94
CA LYS A 178 13.62 6.11 18.48
C LYS A 178 12.30 5.69 19.10
N VAL A 179 11.99 4.40 18.94
CA VAL A 179 10.86 3.73 19.59
C VAL A 179 11.38 2.46 20.29
N THR A 180 11.08 2.33 21.58
CA THR A 180 11.31 1.11 22.37
C THR A 180 9.98 0.48 22.71
N VAL A 181 9.81 -0.80 22.36
CA VAL A 181 8.61 -1.60 22.66
C VAL A 181 8.99 -2.74 23.58
N TYR A 182 8.04 -3.15 24.43
CA TYR A 182 8.26 -4.20 25.41
C TYR A 182 7.29 -5.36 25.13
N LYS A 183 7.78 -6.59 25.30
CA LYS A 183 6.99 -7.78 24.98
C LYS A 183 5.71 -7.81 25.82
N ASP A 184 4.58 -8.12 25.17
CA ASP A 184 3.24 -8.27 25.77
C ASP A 184 2.72 -7.00 26.49
N ASN A 185 3.39 -5.86 26.33
CA ASN A 185 3.00 -4.59 26.93
C ASN A 185 2.28 -3.70 25.91
N SER A 186 1.22 -3.03 26.38
CA SER A 186 0.43 -2.07 25.59
C SER A 186 0.95 -0.63 25.74
N TYR A 187 2.27 -0.47 25.70
CA TYR A 187 2.92 0.83 25.69
C TYR A 187 4.29 0.76 24.98
N ALA A 188 4.74 1.93 24.52
CA ALA A 188 6.06 2.13 23.94
C ALA A 188 6.70 3.43 24.47
N ASP A 189 8.02 3.43 24.63
CA ASP A 189 8.78 4.64 24.93
C ASP A 189 9.30 5.26 23.63
N VAL A 190 9.10 6.57 23.48
CA VAL A 190 9.37 7.30 22.25
C VAL A 190 10.30 8.48 22.54
N GLU A 191 11.36 8.59 21.74
CA GLU A 191 12.27 9.73 21.71
C GLU A 191 12.08 10.51 20.40
N GLY A 192 11.79 11.80 20.50
CA GLY A 192 11.68 12.72 19.36
C GLY A 192 13.03 13.21 18.86
N LEU A 193 13.09 13.68 17.61
CA LEU A 193 14.28 14.34 17.04
C LEU A 193 14.62 15.66 17.77
N ASP A 194 13.65 16.25 18.45
CA ASP A 194 13.79 17.42 19.33
C ASP A 194 14.34 17.09 20.72
N GLY A 195 14.62 15.80 21.01
CA GLY A 195 15.08 15.32 22.31
C GLY A 195 13.95 15.06 23.33
N SER A 196 12.69 15.26 22.95
CA SER A 196 11.54 14.92 23.80
C SER A 196 11.49 13.42 24.08
N LYS A 197 11.04 13.04 25.28
CA LYS A 197 10.82 11.64 25.68
C LYS A 197 9.44 11.48 26.26
N LYS A 198 8.69 10.49 25.78
CA LYS A 198 7.34 10.19 26.26
C LYS A 198 7.04 8.69 26.20
N ARG A 199 6.18 8.23 27.09
CA ARG A 199 5.53 6.93 26.98
C ARG A 199 4.19 7.10 26.27
N ILE A 200 3.92 6.28 25.27
CA ILE A 200 2.65 6.20 24.55
C ILE A 200 1.98 4.88 24.95
N ASN A 201 0.72 4.93 25.37
CA ASN A 201 -0.10 3.74 25.56
C ASN A 201 -0.78 3.39 24.23
N THR A 202 -0.90 2.11 23.94
CA THR A 202 -1.56 1.57 22.75
C THR A 202 -2.79 0.75 23.14
N ASP A 203 -3.65 0.45 22.17
CA ASP A 203 -4.89 -0.29 22.43
C ASP A 203 -4.64 -1.80 22.55
N SER A 204 -3.49 -2.27 22.10
CA SER A 204 -3.05 -3.66 22.19
C SER A 204 -1.54 -3.75 22.38
N PRO A 205 -1.02 -4.91 22.84
CA PRO A 205 0.42 -5.12 22.86
C PRO A 205 1.04 -4.88 21.49
N VAL A 206 2.02 -3.99 21.43
CA VAL A 206 2.70 -3.64 20.17
C VAL A 206 3.55 -4.82 19.71
N LEU A 207 4.21 -5.49 20.65
CA LEU A 207 5.08 -6.63 20.43
C LEU A 207 4.50 -7.86 21.11
N ILE A 208 4.34 -8.96 20.36
CA ILE A 208 3.88 -10.24 20.89
C ILE A 208 4.78 -11.39 20.40
N THR A 209 4.64 -12.56 21.01
CA THR A 209 5.22 -13.81 20.49
C THR A 209 4.53 -14.21 19.19
N ASP A 210 5.33 -14.53 18.16
CA ASP A 210 4.82 -15.06 16.90
C ASP A 210 4.17 -16.43 17.15
N PRO A 211 2.88 -16.59 16.84
CA PRO A 211 2.15 -17.82 17.14
C PRO A 211 2.59 -19.02 16.29
N ARG A 212 3.41 -18.82 15.26
CA ARG A 212 3.80 -19.86 14.29
C ARG A 212 5.10 -20.55 14.66
N ASP A 213 6.07 -19.79 15.15
CA ASP A 213 7.42 -20.30 15.43
C ASP A 213 7.98 -19.87 16.80
N GLY A 214 7.20 -19.12 17.58
CA GLY A 214 7.64 -18.62 18.89
C GLY A 214 8.60 -17.43 18.82
N GLY A 215 8.82 -16.84 17.63
CA GLY A 215 9.57 -15.62 17.43
C GLY A 215 8.87 -14.38 17.98
N PHE A 216 9.19 -13.20 17.45
CA PHE A 216 8.57 -11.94 17.83
C PHE A 216 7.90 -11.28 16.62
N THR A 217 6.81 -10.56 16.86
CA THR A 217 6.11 -9.82 15.81
C THR A 217 5.48 -8.54 16.37
N LEU A 218 5.38 -7.54 15.52
CA LEU A 218 4.82 -6.23 15.85
C LEU A 218 3.42 -6.08 15.24
N ASN A 219 2.49 -5.45 15.98
CA ASN A 219 1.28 -4.89 15.39
C ASN A 219 1.71 -3.74 14.46
N ALA A 220 1.50 -3.92 13.16
CA ALA A 220 2.04 -3.04 12.15
C ALA A 220 1.42 -1.64 12.19
N LEU A 221 0.12 -1.53 12.49
CA LEU A 221 -0.55 -0.24 12.56
C LEU A 221 -0.07 0.56 13.77
N GLU A 222 -0.10 -0.05 14.96
CA GLU A 222 0.38 0.57 16.20
C GLU A 222 1.85 1.01 16.07
N TRP A 223 2.69 0.15 15.50
CA TRP A 223 4.09 0.48 15.23
C TRP A 223 4.23 1.75 14.39
N LEU A 224 3.51 1.86 13.28
CA LEU A 224 3.56 3.04 12.41
C LEU A 224 3.04 4.30 13.11
N THR A 225 1.93 4.20 13.83
CA THR A 225 1.34 5.31 14.59
C THR A 225 2.32 5.81 15.67
N ILE A 226 3.01 4.91 16.38
CA ILE A 226 4.04 5.28 17.36
C ILE A 226 5.23 6.00 16.70
N TRP A 227 5.61 5.57 15.50
CA TRP A 227 6.63 6.24 14.68
C TRP A 227 6.18 7.60 14.11
N GLY A 228 4.95 8.04 14.40
CA GLY A 228 4.42 9.33 13.99
C GLY A 228 3.88 9.35 12.55
N VAL A 229 3.61 8.18 11.97
CA VAL A 229 2.84 8.08 10.72
C VAL A 229 1.39 8.40 11.05
N PRO A 230 0.79 9.45 10.47
CA PRO A 230 -0.59 9.81 10.78
C PRO A 230 -1.57 8.86 10.09
N ASP A 231 -2.74 8.65 10.69
CA ASP A 231 -3.74 7.69 10.23
C ASP A 231 -4.18 7.94 8.77
N GLU A 232 -4.30 9.22 8.38
CA GLU A 232 -4.64 9.61 7.00
C GLU A 232 -3.60 9.18 5.96
N ALA A 233 -2.37 8.86 6.38
CA ALA A 233 -1.30 8.38 5.51
C ALA A 233 -1.25 6.85 5.37
N ILE A 234 -2.20 6.14 5.98
CA ILE A 234 -2.26 4.68 6.02
C ILE A 234 -3.54 4.20 5.36
N LEU A 235 -3.44 3.23 4.46
CA LEU A 235 -4.58 2.38 4.06
C LEU A 235 -4.33 0.96 4.50
N PHE A 236 -5.32 0.38 5.15
CA PHE A 236 -5.27 -1.01 5.61
C PHE A 236 -6.56 -1.73 5.22
N ASP A 237 -6.40 -2.83 4.50
CA ASP A 237 -7.46 -3.77 4.15
C ASP A 237 -7.32 -5.03 5.02
N PRO A 238 -8.10 -5.14 6.11
CA PRO A 238 -8.08 -6.31 6.98
C PRO A 238 -8.73 -7.55 6.34
N VAL A 239 -9.58 -7.36 5.32
CA VAL A 239 -10.32 -8.46 4.67
C VAL A 239 -9.39 -9.24 3.76
N ARG A 240 -8.59 -8.54 2.96
CA ARG A 240 -7.66 -9.16 2.00
C ARG A 240 -6.23 -9.24 2.53
N GLY A 241 -5.93 -8.51 3.60
CA GLY A 241 -4.62 -8.49 4.24
C GLY A 241 -3.60 -7.67 3.47
N GLY A 242 -3.76 -6.35 3.48
CA GLY A 242 -2.79 -5.44 2.85
C GLY A 242 -2.71 -4.10 3.57
N LEU A 243 -1.51 -3.58 3.74
CA LEU A 243 -1.20 -2.28 4.35
C LEU A 243 -0.38 -1.48 3.35
N MET A 244 -0.80 -0.24 3.08
CA MET A 244 -0.07 0.72 2.27
C MET A 244 0.12 2.00 3.06
N VAL A 245 1.34 2.53 3.05
CA VAL A 245 1.70 3.76 3.74
C VAL A 245 2.24 4.76 2.72
N ARG A 246 1.73 5.99 2.76
CA ARG A 246 2.32 7.11 2.02
C ARG A 246 3.68 7.44 2.64
N ALA A 247 4.71 7.53 1.83
CA ALA A 247 6.09 7.75 2.24
C ALA A 247 6.69 9.01 1.61
N THR A 248 7.87 9.42 2.06
CA THR A 248 8.65 10.43 1.36
C THR A 248 9.28 9.91 0.08
N THR A 249 9.18 10.71 -0.98
CA THR A 249 10.07 10.62 -2.13
C THR A 249 11.43 11.16 -1.70
N GLY A 250 12.35 10.29 -1.27
CA GLY A 250 13.72 10.74 -1.07
C GLY A 250 14.31 11.29 -2.38
N ASP A 251 15.43 12.02 -2.31
CA ASP A 251 16.18 12.49 -3.50
C ASP A 251 16.80 11.34 -4.33
N TYR A 252 16.43 10.09 -4.03
CA TYR A 252 16.91 8.91 -4.70
C TYR A 252 16.09 8.69 -5.99
N PRO A 253 16.72 8.76 -7.19
CA PRO A 253 16.03 8.62 -8.47
C PRO A 253 15.16 7.36 -8.61
N LYS A 254 15.50 6.28 -7.90
CA LYS A 254 14.73 5.02 -7.96
C LYS A 254 13.54 4.96 -6.99
N MET A 255 13.34 5.97 -6.15
CA MET A 255 12.20 6.11 -5.22
C MET A 255 11.39 7.37 -5.56
N ALA A 256 11.26 7.63 -6.86
CA ALA A 256 10.61 8.82 -7.43
C ALA A 256 9.13 8.97 -7.08
N SER A 257 8.50 7.97 -6.47
CA SER A 257 7.18 8.00 -5.81
C SER A 257 7.35 7.26 -4.47
N GLY A 258 6.68 7.70 -3.40
CA GLY A 258 6.89 7.21 -2.04
C GLY A 258 5.67 6.47 -1.52
N TYR A 259 5.63 5.15 -1.70
CA TYR A 259 4.65 4.29 -1.01
C TYR A 259 5.32 3.00 -0.54
N VAL A 260 4.92 2.53 0.62
CA VAL A 260 5.39 1.26 1.21
C VAL A 260 4.21 0.32 1.39
N TYR A 261 4.42 -0.95 1.08
CA TYR A 261 3.40 -1.99 1.04
C TYR A 261 3.81 -3.18 1.89
N LEU A 262 2.83 -3.74 2.60
CA LEU A 262 2.91 -5.03 3.25
C LEU A 262 1.67 -5.82 2.86
N TYR A 263 1.83 -7.03 2.34
CA TYR A 263 0.71 -7.94 2.12
C TYR A 263 0.83 -9.14 3.06
N ALA A 264 -0.30 -9.62 3.55
CA ALA A 264 -0.38 -10.87 4.30
C ALA A 264 0.12 -12.04 3.43
N GLY A 265 0.84 -12.98 4.04
CA GLY A 265 1.49 -14.10 3.36
C GLY A 265 2.87 -13.76 2.80
N GLU A 266 3.22 -12.49 2.64
CA GLU A 266 4.55 -12.08 2.18
C GLU A 266 5.52 -11.91 3.35
N LYS A 267 6.79 -12.22 3.12
CA LYS A 267 7.85 -12.14 4.14
C LYS A 267 8.60 -10.81 4.13
N THR A 268 8.08 -9.83 3.39
CA THR A 268 8.79 -8.61 3.05
C THR A 268 7.83 -7.43 3.01
N CYS A 269 8.38 -6.24 3.16
CA CYS A 269 7.71 -5.02 2.75
C CYS A 269 8.33 -4.60 1.42
N TRP A 270 7.53 -3.89 0.63
CA TRP A 270 7.92 -3.43 -0.69
C TRP A 270 7.78 -1.93 -0.73
N ASN A 271 8.70 -1.24 -1.40
CA ASN A 271 8.31 0.05 -1.95
C ASN A 271 7.49 -0.15 -3.23
N ASN A 272 6.90 0.93 -3.73
CA ASN A 272 6.16 1.00 -4.99
C ASN A 272 6.94 0.61 -6.25
N PHE A 273 8.23 0.30 -6.15
CA PHE A 273 9.07 -0.22 -7.23
C PHE A 273 9.59 -1.63 -6.95
N TYR A 274 8.91 -2.36 -6.06
CA TYR A 274 9.23 -3.74 -5.70
C TYR A 274 10.64 -3.93 -5.14
N MET A 275 11.28 -2.87 -4.65
CA MET A 275 12.45 -3.04 -3.79
C MET A 275 11.93 -3.56 -2.46
N ASN A 276 12.46 -4.70 -2.03
CA ASN A 276 12.05 -5.33 -0.79
C ASN A 276 13.07 -5.10 0.33
N SER A 277 12.63 -5.35 1.56
CA SER A 277 13.43 -5.25 2.77
C SER A 277 14.42 -6.41 2.98
N VAL A 278 14.68 -7.27 1.98
CA VAL A 278 15.48 -8.48 2.19
C VAL A 278 16.97 -8.15 2.12
N ASP A 279 17.64 -8.22 3.27
CA ASP A 279 19.09 -8.35 3.38
C ASP A 279 19.59 -9.52 2.49
N LYS A 280 20.68 -9.30 1.74
CA LYS A 280 21.40 -10.33 0.95
C LYS A 280 21.78 -11.59 1.74
N LYS A 281 21.67 -11.60 3.07
CA LYS A 281 21.90 -12.74 3.97
C LYS A 281 20.64 -13.53 4.32
N GLY A 282 19.46 -13.17 3.81
CA GLY A 282 18.25 -13.96 3.98
C GLY A 282 17.82 -14.10 5.43
N MET A 283 17.75 -12.99 6.17
CA MET A 283 17.15 -12.99 7.51
C MET A 283 15.81 -13.73 7.45
N VAL A 284 15.66 -14.75 8.27
CA VAL A 284 14.46 -15.58 8.34
C VAL A 284 13.34 -14.72 8.92
N SER A 285 12.55 -14.09 8.06
CA SER A 285 11.31 -13.44 8.48
C SER A 285 10.14 -14.41 8.36
N GLY A 286 9.27 -14.36 9.37
CA GLY A 286 7.92 -14.87 9.28
C GLY A 286 7.15 -14.11 8.19
N ALA A 287 6.07 -14.70 7.67
CA ALA A 287 5.18 -13.95 6.77
C ALA A 287 4.42 -12.88 7.55
N ASN A 288 4.08 -11.75 6.95
CA ASN A 288 3.06 -10.86 7.50
C ASN A 288 1.75 -11.65 7.59
N TYR A 289 0.95 -11.43 8.62
CA TYR A 289 -0.32 -12.14 8.79
C TYR A 289 -1.36 -11.27 9.47
N ILE A 290 -2.63 -11.64 9.29
CA ILE A 290 -3.75 -11.00 9.98
C ILE A 290 -4.19 -11.88 11.15
N LYS A 291 -4.33 -11.29 12.32
CA LYS A 291 -4.92 -11.94 13.50
C LYS A 291 -5.71 -10.90 14.28
N ASP A 292 -6.92 -11.25 14.72
CA ASP A 292 -7.80 -10.37 15.49
C ASP A 292 -7.94 -8.98 14.84
N ASN A 293 -8.10 -8.97 13.51
CA ASN A 293 -8.17 -7.79 12.62
C ASN A 293 -6.94 -6.88 12.59
N ASN A 294 -5.82 -7.30 13.16
CA ASN A 294 -4.56 -6.57 13.12
C ASN A 294 -3.58 -7.23 12.14
N MET A 295 -2.86 -6.42 11.38
CA MET A 295 -1.70 -6.90 10.64
C MET A 295 -0.50 -7.01 11.58
N TYR A 296 0.09 -8.19 11.63
CA TYR A 296 1.32 -8.48 12.34
C TYR A 296 2.46 -8.71 11.35
N SER A 297 3.61 -8.13 11.66
CA SER A 297 4.83 -8.22 10.86
C SER A 297 6.06 -8.15 11.77
N ASP A 298 7.15 -8.81 11.39
CA ASP A 298 8.37 -8.92 12.17
C ASP A 298 9.44 -7.91 11.69
N ASN A 299 10.44 -8.36 10.95
CA ASN A 299 11.49 -7.50 10.39
C ASN A 299 10.97 -6.55 9.28
N PRO A 300 10.06 -6.95 8.37
CA PRO A 300 9.58 -6.09 7.30
C PRO A 300 9.01 -4.76 7.77
N ILE A 301 8.19 -4.76 8.83
CA ILE A 301 7.60 -3.51 9.33
C ILE A 301 8.61 -2.63 10.08
N GLN A 302 9.63 -3.22 10.71
CA GLN A 302 10.74 -2.45 11.28
C GLN A 302 11.52 -1.73 10.17
N PHE A 303 11.83 -2.42 9.07
CA PHE A 303 12.51 -1.82 7.93
C PHE A 303 11.61 -0.84 7.16
N ALA A 304 10.28 -1.01 7.19
CA ALA A 304 9.34 -0.14 6.52
C ALA A 304 9.48 1.33 6.95
N THR A 305 9.78 1.59 8.23
CA THR A 305 9.98 2.97 8.72
C THR A 305 11.14 3.66 8.02
N SER A 306 12.22 2.93 7.71
CA SER A 306 13.33 3.46 6.92
C SER A 306 12.87 3.86 5.51
N PHE A 307 12.05 3.04 4.84
CA PHE A 307 11.48 3.42 3.54
C PHE A 307 10.48 4.57 3.62
N ILE A 308 9.75 4.69 4.73
CA ILE A 308 8.75 5.75 4.94
C ILE A 308 9.41 7.12 5.12
N PHE A 309 10.50 7.16 5.89
CA PHE A 309 11.14 8.41 6.34
C PHE A 309 12.46 8.74 5.64
N ALA A 310 13.05 7.82 4.85
CA ALA A 310 14.38 8.01 4.30
C ALA A 310 14.50 9.28 3.43
N LYS A 311 15.39 10.18 3.84
CA LYS A 311 16.24 10.90 2.89
C LYS A 311 17.39 9.97 2.48
N THR A 312 17.44 9.67 1.18
CA THR A 312 18.64 9.23 0.43
C THR A 312 19.44 8.07 1.05
N TYR A 313 19.30 6.87 0.47
CA TYR A 313 20.18 5.74 0.76
C TYR A 313 21.64 6.04 0.39
N SER A 314 22.48 6.28 1.39
CA SER A 314 23.75 5.58 1.48
C SER A 314 23.65 4.57 2.62
N TRP A 315 24.14 3.34 2.43
CA TRP A 315 24.17 2.32 3.50
C TRP A 315 24.93 2.78 4.76
N LYS A 316 25.70 3.88 4.66
CA LYS A 316 26.39 4.52 5.79
C LYS A 316 25.47 5.41 6.63
N ASP A 317 24.40 5.96 6.04
CA ASP A 317 23.44 6.79 6.76
C ASP A 317 22.41 5.96 7.53
N ILE A 318 22.15 4.71 7.10
CA ILE A 318 21.44 3.70 7.89
C ILE A 318 22.15 3.47 9.23
N GLY A 319 23.47 3.71 9.32
CA GLY A 319 24.23 3.67 10.58
C GLY A 319 24.11 4.91 11.46
N ASN A 320 23.60 6.03 10.94
CA ASN A 320 23.30 7.25 11.71
C ASN A 320 21.81 7.36 12.09
N TYR A 321 20.94 6.57 11.46
CA TYR A 321 19.55 6.40 11.85
C TYR A 321 19.41 5.10 12.62
N ASP A 322 19.13 5.18 13.92
CA ASP A 322 18.84 4.01 14.74
C ASP A 322 17.45 3.42 14.43
N THR A 323 17.27 2.95 13.19
CA THR A 323 16.16 2.10 12.75
C THR A 323 16.44 0.63 13.10
N SER A 324 17.67 0.33 13.53
CA SER A 324 18.17 -1.01 13.84
C SER A 324 17.95 -1.46 15.27
N THR A 325 17.45 -0.60 16.16
CA THR A 325 17.24 -1.00 17.55
C THR A 325 15.89 -0.53 18.12
N GLY A 326 14.81 -1.15 17.62
CA GLY A 326 13.77 -1.54 18.55
C GLY A 326 14.41 -2.52 19.55
N TRP A 327 14.93 -2.01 20.67
CA TRP A 327 15.49 -2.88 21.69
C TRP A 327 14.34 -3.71 22.23
N LEU A 328 14.36 -5.00 21.88
CA LEU A 328 13.56 -6.03 22.50
C LEU A 328 14.10 -6.19 23.93
N GLU A 329 13.63 -5.34 24.84
CA GLU A 329 13.89 -5.54 26.26
C GLU A 329 12.90 -6.60 26.76
N ASN A 330 13.46 -7.72 27.21
CA ASN A 330 12.72 -8.88 27.75
C ASN A 330 11.91 -8.52 28.98
#